data_AF-A0A7H4PMB4-F1
#
_entry.id   AF-A0A7H4PMB4-F1
#
_cell.length_a   1.000
_cell.length_b   1.000
_cell.length_c   1.000
_cell.angle_alpha   90.00
_cell.angle_beta   90.00
_cell.angle_gamma   90.00
#
_symmetry.space_group_name_H-M   'P 1'
#
loop_
_entity.id
_entity.type
_entity.pdbx_description
1 polymer ?
#
loop_
_entity_poly.entity_id
_entity_poly.type
_entity_poly.pdbx_seq_one_letter_code
_entity_poly.pdbx_strand_id
1 'polypeptide(L)'
;MSAELKIKIILSQMLFFCCASMACASTDVEFNTDVLDAADRDNIDLTRFATDNYVPPGEYLLDIKINGQAVGQQKVRYLASKDQKHTQACINGEILARLALKEEAQKKVAQPFADCYDLLSLPGATLSNYAGVLDITVPQAWMKYNDPNWTPPERWDQGIGGFLLDYSLTGQYTRQLDMHEDYTTLSG
;
A
#
# COMPACT_ATOMS: atom_id res chain seq x y z
N MET A 1 56.29 6.92 -44.30
CA MET A 1 55.40 7.20 -43.14
C MET A 1 55.62 6.10 -42.10
N SER A 2 56.22 6.44 -40.94
CA SER A 2 56.67 5.47 -39.93
C SER A 2 55.51 4.64 -39.35
N ALA A 3 55.72 3.35 -39.11
CA ALA A 3 54.72 2.41 -38.59
C ALA A 3 54.10 2.89 -37.25
N GLU A 4 54.92 3.54 -36.41
CA GLU A 4 54.53 4.20 -35.16
C GLU A 4 53.40 5.23 -35.34
N LEU A 5 53.44 5.99 -36.44
CA LEU A 5 52.45 7.05 -36.71
C LEU A 5 51.10 6.45 -37.13
N LYS A 6 51.12 5.34 -37.89
CA LYS A 6 49.89 4.63 -38.29
C LYS A 6 49.20 3.98 -37.08
N ILE A 7 49.97 3.40 -36.16
CA ILE A 7 49.44 2.78 -34.93
C ILE A 7 48.76 3.83 -34.04
N LYS A 8 49.38 5.01 -33.87
CA LYS A 8 48.79 6.11 -33.10
C LYS A 8 47.51 6.67 -33.73
N ILE A 9 47.46 6.78 -35.06
CA ILE A 9 46.26 7.22 -35.78
C ILE A 9 45.13 6.19 -35.64
N ILE A 10 45.43 4.89 -35.77
CA ILE A 10 44.43 3.83 -35.63
C ILE A 10 43.92 3.76 -34.19
N LEU A 11 44.79 3.88 -33.17
CA LEU A 11 44.38 3.94 -31.77
C LEU A 11 43.52 5.17 -31.47
N SER A 12 43.87 6.33 -32.03
CA SER A 12 43.08 7.57 -31.88
C SER A 12 41.71 7.46 -32.55
N GLN A 13 41.63 6.84 -33.74
CA GLN A 13 40.36 6.62 -34.44
C GLN A 13 39.48 5.58 -33.73
N MET A 14 40.08 4.52 -33.18
CA MET A 14 39.37 3.49 -32.43
C MET A 14 38.83 4.04 -31.10
N LEU A 15 39.58 4.92 -30.42
CA LEU A 15 39.15 5.60 -29.19
C LEU A 15 38.00 6.59 -29.46
N PHE A 16 38.04 7.30 -30.59
CA PHE A 16 36.98 8.24 -30.98
C PHE A 16 35.67 7.51 -31.34
N PHE A 17 35.76 6.35 -32.01
CA PHE A 17 34.59 5.53 -32.34
C PHE A 17 33.94 4.88 -31.11
N CYS A 18 34.72 4.60 -30.05
CA CYS A 18 34.21 4.01 -28.80
C CYS A 18 33.44 5.01 -27.92
N CYS A 19 33.77 6.30 -27.96
CA CYS A 19 33.03 7.34 -27.24
C CYS A 19 31.72 7.76 -27.92
N ALA A 20 31.57 7.53 -29.22
CA ALA A 20 30.40 7.97 -29.98
C ALA A 20 29.17 7.04 -29.85
N SER A 21 29.34 5.83 -29.29
CA SER A 21 28.29 4.82 -29.16
C SER A 21 27.63 4.77 -27.77
N MET A 22 27.86 5.77 -26.91
CA MET A 22 27.15 5.89 -25.63
C MET A 22 25.75 6.47 -25.87
N ALA A 23 24.84 5.67 -26.40
CA ALA A 23 23.43 6.01 -26.45
C ALA A 23 22.82 5.83 -25.05
N CYS A 24 22.56 6.94 -24.35
CA CYS A 24 21.72 6.92 -23.16
C CYS A 24 20.25 6.79 -23.62
N ALA A 25 19.62 5.67 -23.30
CA ALA A 25 18.17 5.57 -23.42
C ALA A 25 17.53 6.49 -22.38
N SER A 26 16.69 7.45 -22.82
CA SER A 26 15.84 8.21 -21.89
C SER A 26 14.73 7.29 -21.39
N THR A 27 14.57 7.20 -20.08
CA THR A 27 13.52 6.38 -19.43
C THR A 27 12.18 7.10 -19.34
N ASP A 28 12.01 8.23 -20.01
CA ASP A 28 10.80 9.04 -19.95
C ASP A 28 9.71 8.42 -20.83
N VAL A 29 8.54 8.20 -20.23
CA VAL A 29 7.33 7.73 -20.93
C VAL A 29 6.60 8.95 -21.48
N GLU A 30 6.15 8.90 -22.73
CA GLU A 30 5.37 9.97 -23.34
C GLU A 30 4.03 9.42 -23.82
N PHE A 31 2.95 10.15 -23.52
CA PHE A 31 1.59 9.80 -23.92
C PHE A 31 1.16 10.62 -25.12
N ASN A 32 0.59 9.96 -26.12
CA ASN A 32 0.00 10.64 -27.26
C ASN A 32 -1.39 11.22 -26.89
N THR A 33 -1.52 12.54 -26.93
CA THR A 33 -2.77 13.27 -26.67
C THR A 33 -3.80 13.11 -27.79
N ASP A 34 -3.38 12.73 -29.01
CA ASP A 34 -4.25 12.53 -30.18
C ASP A 34 -5.20 11.33 -30.06
N VAL A 35 -5.08 10.53 -29.02
CA VAL A 35 -5.98 9.39 -28.74
C VAL A 35 -7.08 9.77 -27.74
N LEU A 36 -6.97 10.92 -27.05
CA LEU A 36 -7.99 11.35 -26.08
C LEU A 36 -9.20 11.97 -26.78
N ASP A 37 -10.39 11.44 -26.49
CA ASP A 37 -11.67 12.04 -26.86
C ASP A 37 -12.06 13.10 -25.81
N ALA A 38 -11.47 14.30 -25.95
CA ALA A 38 -11.72 15.44 -25.08
C ALA A 38 -11.90 16.71 -25.92
N ALA A 39 -12.85 17.56 -25.54
CA ALA A 39 -13.13 18.81 -26.24
C ALA A 39 -11.99 19.85 -26.12
N ASP A 40 -11.15 19.73 -25.09
CA ASP A 40 -10.08 20.67 -24.77
C ASP A 40 -8.74 19.94 -24.61
N ARG A 41 -8.21 19.42 -25.72
CA ARG A 41 -6.99 18.60 -25.76
C ARG A 41 -5.74 19.41 -25.42
N ASP A 42 -5.72 20.69 -25.79
CA ASP A 42 -4.56 21.58 -25.66
C ASP A 42 -4.28 22.00 -24.21
N ASN A 43 -5.26 21.86 -23.30
CA ASN A 43 -5.10 22.16 -21.88
C ASN A 43 -4.84 20.92 -20.99
N ILE A 44 -4.67 19.73 -21.56
CA ILE A 44 -4.42 18.50 -20.82
C ILE A 44 -2.93 18.18 -20.82
N ASP A 45 -2.26 18.43 -19.69
CA ASP A 45 -0.90 17.97 -19.46
C ASP A 45 -0.91 16.51 -18.94
N LEU A 46 -0.49 15.59 -19.80
CA LEU A 46 -0.34 14.15 -19.50
C LEU A 46 1.05 13.78 -18.98
N THR A 47 2.02 14.71 -19.02
CA THR A 47 3.41 14.42 -18.60
C THR A 47 3.49 14.02 -17.13
N ARG A 48 2.52 14.49 -16.33
CA ARG A 48 2.33 14.10 -14.93
C ARG A 48 1.93 12.64 -14.72
N PHE A 49 1.34 11.96 -15.70
CA PHE A 49 1.04 10.52 -15.64
C PHE A 49 2.16 9.64 -16.20
N ALA A 50 3.21 10.25 -16.77
CA ALA A 50 4.39 9.53 -17.27
C ALA A 50 5.28 8.98 -16.14
N THR A 51 5.08 9.46 -14.91
CA THR A 51 5.76 8.96 -13.73
C THR A 51 5.00 7.81 -13.09
N ASP A 52 5.73 6.79 -12.64
CA ASP A 52 5.15 5.66 -11.95
C ASP A 52 4.40 6.11 -10.69
N ASN A 53 3.27 5.47 -10.43
CA ASN A 53 2.44 5.64 -9.24
C ASN A 53 2.02 7.10 -8.94
N TYR A 54 1.91 7.95 -9.98
CA TYR A 54 1.39 9.31 -9.83
C TYR A 54 -0.11 9.30 -9.52
N VAL A 55 -0.50 10.04 -8.49
CA VAL A 55 -1.89 10.27 -8.11
C VAL A 55 -2.07 11.77 -7.87
N PRO A 56 -3.02 12.45 -8.54
CA PRO A 56 -3.21 13.88 -8.34
C PRO A 56 -3.36 14.26 -6.86
N PRO A 57 -2.81 15.40 -6.41
CA PRO A 57 -2.96 15.84 -5.03
C PRO A 57 -4.43 16.00 -4.63
N GLY A 58 -4.80 15.48 -3.46
CA GLY A 58 -6.19 15.45 -3.01
C GLY A 58 -6.42 14.46 -1.88
N GLU A 59 -7.68 14.29 -1.48
CA GLU A 59 -8.07 13.26 -0.51
C GLU A 59 -8.86 12.17 -1.21
N TYR A 60 -8.45 10.91 -0.99
CA TYR A 60 -9.03 9.75 -1.64
C TYR A 60 -9.43 8.73 -0.59
N LEU A 61 -10.61 8.15 -0.75
CA LEU A 61 -11.04 7.00 0.03
C LEU A 61 -10.46 5.74 -0.62
N LEU A 62 -9.53 5.08 0.07
CA LEU A 62 -8.77 3.95 -0.47
C LEU A 62 -8.88 2.73 0.44
N ASP A 63 -8.89 1.55 -0.16
CA ASP A 63 -8.75 0.30 0.57
C ASP A 63 -7.27 0.12 0.93
N ILE A 64 -6.99 -0.07 2.22
CA ILE A 64 -5.63 -0.18 2.73
C ILE A 64 -5.24 -1.65 2.81
N LYS A 65 -4.10 -1.98 2.21
CA LYS A 65 -3.50 -3.30 2.25
C LYS A 65 -2.08 -3.20 2.79
N ILE A 66 -1.74 -4.01 3.78
CA ILE A 66 -0.43 -4.02 4.43
C ILE A 66 0.17 -5.41 4.27
N ASN A 67 1.33 -5.51 3.60
CA ASN A 67 2.04 -6.77 3.35
C ASN A 67 1.13 -7.90 2.83
N GLY A 68 0.22 -7.59 1.90
CA GLY A 68 -0.71 -8.59 1.37
C GLY A 68 -2.09 -8.62 2.03
N GLN A 69 -2.23 -8.12 3.27
CA GLN A 69 -3.45 -8.26 4.07
C GLN A 69 -4.31 -7.00 4.02
N ALA A 70 -5.60 -7.14 3.72
CA ALA A 70 -6.54 -6.02 3.76
C ALA A 70 -6.81 -5.60 5.22
N VAL A 71 -6.78 -4.29 5.47
CA VAL A 71 -6.88 -3.71 6.83
C VAL A 71 -8.13 -2.81 6.97
N GLY A 72 -8.80 -2.52 5.86
CA GLY A 72 -10.02 -1.72 5.80
C GLY A 72 -9.82 -0.47 4.95
N GLN A 73 -10.86 0.35 4.87
CA GLN A 73 -10.89 1.53 4.03
C GLN A 73 -10.61 2.80 4.84
N GLN A 74 -9.75 3.69 4.33
CA GLN A 74 -9.43 4.96 4.98
C GLN A 74 -9.28 6.10 3.97
N LYS A 75 -9.48 7.33 4.46
CA LYS A 75 -9.17 8.54 3.70
C LYS A 75 -7.66 8.79 3.75
N VAL A 76 -7.03 8.84 2.59
CA VAL A 76 -5.60 9.10 2.42
C VAL A 76 -5.41 10.38 1.63
N ARG A 77 -4.57 11.27 2.14
CA ARG A 77 -4.23 12.53 1.48
C ARG A 77 -2.98 12.36 0.63
N TYR A 78 -3.03 12.77 -0.63
CA TYR A 78 -1.88 12.83 -1.53
C TYR A 78 -1.36 14.26 -1.60
N LEU A 79 -0.05 14.41 -1.36
CA LEU A 79 0.64 15.70 -1.37
C LEU A 79 1.58 15.76 -2.58
N ALA A 80 1.65 16.92 -3.23
CA ALA A 80 2.64 17.16 -4.26
C ALA A 80 4.04 17.21 -3.63
N SER A 81 5.00 16.53 -4.24
CA SER A 81 6.42 16.69 -3.92
C SER A 81 6.89 18.11 -4.30
N LYS A 82 8.03 18.54 -3.74
CA LYS A 82 8.65 19.84 -4.04
C LYS A 82 8.88 20.05 -5.53
N ASP A 83 9.20 18.97 -6.25
CA ASP A 83 9.49 19.00 -7.68
C ASP A 83 8.22 18.94 -8.55
N GLN A 84 7.03 18.84 -7.95
CA GLN A 84 5.69 18.74 -8.58
C GLN A 84 5.47 17.55 -9.54
N LYS A 85 6.51 16.78 -9.85
CA LYS A 85 6.48 15.61 -10.74
C LYS A 85 6.04 14.31 -10.06
N HIS A 86 6.08 14.29 -8.72
CA HIS A 86 5.73 13.12 -7.92
C HIS A 86 4.73 13.52 -6.85
N THR A 87 3.97 12.53 -6.41
CA THR A 87 2.97 12.66 -5.35
C THR A 87 3.24 11.63 -4.29
N GLN A 88 3.11 12.03 -3.03
CA GLN A 88 3.35 11.16 -1.89
C GLN A 88 2.05 10.92 -1.14
N ALA A 89 1.75 9.65 -0.85
CA ALA A 89 0.67 9.27 0.04
C ALA A 89 1.06 9.63 1.48
N CYS A 90 0.23 10.44 2.12
CA CYS A 90 0.39 10.84 3.50
C CYS A 90 -0.18 9.73 4.40
N ILE A 91 0.68 9.04 5.12
CA ILE A 91 0.25 8.00 6.06
C ILE A 91 -0.17 8.71 7.36
N ASN A 92 -1.44 8.62 7.73
CA ASN A 92 -1.92 9.19 8.99
C ASN A 92 -1.51 8.31 10.18
N GLY A 93 -1.72 8.81 11.41
CA GLY A 93 -1.41 8.08 12.63
C GLY A 93 -2.17 6.76 12.78
N GLU A 94 -3.40 6.67 12.25
CA GLU A 94 -4.20 5.44 12.30
C GLU A 94 -3.60 4.32 11.46
N ILE A 95 -3.24 4.60 10.20
CA ILE A 95 -2.57 3.62 9.31
C ILE A 95 -1.21 3.27 9.91
N LEU A 96 -0.46 4.27 10.40
CA LEU A 96 0.84 4.06 11.01
C LEU A 96 0.78 3.09 12.21
N ALA A 97 -0.23 3.24 13.07
CA ALA A 97 -0.44 2.35 14.21
C ALA A 97 -0.72 0.91 13.75
N ARG A 98 -1.53 0.72 12.69
CA ARG A 98 -1.89 -0.60 12.15
C ARG A 98 -0.75 -1.34 11.45
N LEU A 99 0.33 -0.64 11.08
CA LEU A 99 1.56 -1.27 10.55
C LEU A 99 2.32 -2.08 11.61
N ALA A 100 2.01 -1.91 12.89
CA ALA A 100 2.67 -2.59 14.00
C ALA A 100 4.21 -2.48 13.93
N LEU A 101 4.72 -1.28 13.65
CA LEU A 101 6.17 -1.02 13.58
C LEU A 101 6.82 -1.13 14.96
N LYS A 102 8.08 -1.58 15.02
CA LYS A 102 8.91 -1.49 16.22
C LYS A 102 9.16 -0.02 16.58
N GLU A 103 9.40 0.26 17.86
CA GLU A 103 9.68 1.64 18.32
C GLU A 103 10.90 2.27 17.60
N GLU A 104 11.93 1.48 17.32
CA GLU A 104 13.10 1.92 16.56
C GLU A 104 12.77 2.33 15.13
N ALA A 105 11.79 1.68 14.51
CA ALA A 105 11.32 2.00 13.16
C ALA A 105 10.43 3.24 13.20
N GLN A 106 9.52 3.35 14.18
CA GLN A 106 8.66 4.53 14.33
C GLN A 106 9.47 5.82 14.48
N LYS A 107 10.61 5.78 15.19
CA LYS A 107 11.52 6.94 15.33
C LYS A 107 12.24 7.33 14.03
N LYS A 108 12.32 6.44 13.04
CA LYS A 108 12.95 6.69 11.73
C LYS A 108 11.96 7.18 10.67
N VAL A 109 10.66 6.99 10.91
CA VAL A 109 9.62 7.50 10.03
C VAL A 109 9.63 9.02 10.11
N ALA A 110 9.89 9.68 8.99
CA ALA A 110 9.89 11.12 8.94
C ALA A 110 8.46 11.66 9.05
N GLN A 111 8.29 12.78 9.75
CA GLN A 111 7.00 13.47 9.87
C GLN A 111 7.10 14.85 9.23
N PRO A 112 6.95 14.96 7.89
CA PRO A 112 7.04 16.25 7.19
C PRO A 112 5.93 17.23 7.59
N PHE A 113 4.74 16.73 7.95
CA PHE A 113 3.59 17.54 8.36
C PHE A 113 2.87 16.92 9.56
N ALA A 114 2.03 17.69 10.24
CA ALA A 114 1.14 17.18 11.28
C ALA A 114 0.26 16.04 10.73
N ASP A 115 0.23 14.91 11.45
CA ASP A 115 -0.48 13.68 11.07
C ASP A 115 -0.15 13.18 9.65
N CYS A 116 1.10 13.39 9.22
CA CYS A 116 1.60 12.93 7.93
C CYS A 116 2.95 12.28 8.08
N TYR A 117 2.97 10.96 7.95
CA TYR A 117 4.14 10.14 8.12
C TYR A 117 4.62 9.64 6.76
N ASP A 118 5.92 9.80 6.52
CA ASP A 118 6.58 9.32 5.32
C ASP A 118 7.21 7.94 5.58
N LEU A 119 6.53 6.89 5.12
CA LEU A 119 7.06 5.52 5.23
C LEU A 119 8.23 5.24 4.29
N LEU A 120 8.40 6.02 3.22
CA LEU A 120 9.51 5.82 2.28
C LEU A 120 10.87 6.19 2.91
N SER A 121 10.87 6.85 4.08
CA SER A 121 12.08 7.05 4.88
C SER A 121 12.60 5.74 5.49
N LEU A 122 11.77 4.69 5.57
CA LEU A 122 12.21 3.36 5.99
C LEU A 122 12.83 2.61 4.81
N PRO A 123 14.08 2.13 4.93
CA PRO A 123 14.73 1.37 3.86
C PRO A 123 13.93 0.13 3.49
N GLY A 124 13.60 0.01 2.20
CA GLY A 124 12.88 -1.13 1.64
C GLY A 124 11.35 -1.08 1.79
N ALA A 125 10.80 -0.03 2.40
CA ALA A 125 9.36 0.20 2.37
C ALA A 125 8.92 0.70 1.00
N THR A 126 7.79 0.20 0.50
CA THR A 126 7.21 0.63 -0.77
C THR A 126 5.72 0.91 -0.61
N LEU A 127 5.24 1.85 -1.43
CA LEU A 127 3.84 2.26 -1.49
C LEU A 127 3.42 2.18 -2.96
N SER A 128 2.34 1.48 -3.25
CA SER A 128 1.71 1.48 -4.57
C SER A 128 0.22 1.72 -4.43
N ASN A 129 -0.33 2.54 -5.33
CA ASN A 129 -1.76 2.75 -5.44
C ASN A 129 -2.22 2.20 -6.78
N TYR A 130 -3.07 1.18 -6.74
CA TYR A 130 -3.65 0.60 -7.94
C TYR A 130 -5.13 0.34 -7.72
N ALA A 131 -5.96 0.84 -8.64
CA ALA A 131 -7.40 0.60 -8.65
C ALA A 131 -8.13 0.92 -7.33
N GLY A 132 -7.70 1.98 -6.63
CA GLY A 132 -8.31 2.40 -5.36
C GLY A 132 -7.80 1.64 -4.13
N VAL A 133 -6.79 0.78 -4.29
CA VAL A 133 -6.13 0.07 -3.20
C VAL A 133 -4.74 0.68 -2.97
N LEU A 134 -4.48 1.13 -1.75
CA LEU A 134 -3.14 1.50 -1.30
C LEU A 134 -2.45 0.26 -0.71
N ASP A 135 -1.52 -0.33 -1.47
CA ASP A 135 -0.69 -1.45 -1.03
C ASP A 135 0.60 -0.92 -0.38
N ILE A 136 0.78 -1.24 0.88
CA ILE A 136 1.90 -0.83 1.72
C ILE A 136 2.73 -2.07 2.02
N THR A 137 3.95 -2.10 1.49
CA THR A 137 4.90 -3.16 1.80
C THR A 137 5.97 -2.62 2.74
N VAL A 138 6.10 -3.23 3.92
CA VAL A 138 7.13 -2.89 4.91
C VAL A 138 7.97 -4.12 5.21
N PRO A 139 9.32 -4.01 5.19
CA PRO A 139 10.20 -5.10 5.57
C PRO A 139 9.95 -5.59 6.99
N GLN A 140 9.93 -6.91 7.16
CA GLN A 140 9.75 -7.59 8.45
C GLN A 140 10.76 -7.16 9.52
N ALA A 141 11.95 -6.72 9.12
CA ALA A 141 12.96 -6.18 10.04
C ALA A 141 12.46 -4.99 10.88
N TRP A 142 11.55 -4.17 10.33
CA TRP A 142 10.98 -2.98 10.95
C TRP A 142 9.66 -3.23 11.70
N MET A 143 9.04 -4.38 11.47
CA MET A 143 7.76 -4.74 12.07
C MET A 143 7.96 -5.47 13.40
N LYS A 144 6.99 -5.34 14.30
CA LYS A 144 6.83 -6.28 15.41
C LYS A 144 6.59 -7.68 14.85
N TYR A 145 6.67 -8.69 15.72
CA TYR A 145 6.43 -10.10 15.35
C TYR A 145 5.26 -10.22 14.37
N ASN A 146 5.39 -11.02 13.32
CA ASN A 146 4.39 -11.16 12.28
C ASN A 146 4.45 -12.60 11.78
N ASP A 147 3.31 -13.28 11.82
CA ASP A 147 3.10 -14.63 11.33
C ASP A 147 1.82 -14.64 10.49
N PRO A 148 1.72 -15.43 9.41
CA PRO A 148 0.53 -15.49 8.57
C PRO A 148 -0.78 -15.76 9.33
N ASN A 149 -0.70 -16.50 10.44
CA ASN A 149 -1.84 -16.87 11.27
C ASN A 149 -1.98 -16.00 12.53
N TRP A 150 -1.22 -14.92 12.64
CA TRP A 150 -1.21 -14.04 13.80
C TRP A 150 -1.55 -12.60 13.41
N THR A 151 -2.50 -12.01 14.14
CA THR A 151 -2.88 -10.61 13.94
C THR A 151 -2.35 -9.78 15.11
N PRO A 152 -1.54 -8.73 14.85
CA PRO A 152 -1.01 -7.87 15.89
C PRO A 152 -2.10 -7.16 16.70
N PRO A 153 -1.89 -6.92 18.00
CA PRO A 153 -2.84 -6.22 18.86
C PRO A 153 -3.26 -4.85 18.31
N GLU A 154 -2.38 -4.16 17.59
CA GLU A 154 -2.66 -2.87 16.98
C GLU A 154 -3.74 -2.93 15.89
N ARG A 155 -4.05 -4.13 15.37
CA ARG A 155 -5.12 -4.37 14.40
C ARG A 155 -6.41 -4.92 15.02
N TRP A 156 -6.46 -5.09 16.34
CA TRP A 156 -7.66 -5.61 17.00
C TRP A 156 -8.73 -4.53 17.13
N ASP A 157 -9.95 -4.87 16.76
CA ASP A 157 -11.12 -4.04 17.04
C ASP A 157 -11.53 -4.24 18.49
N GLN A 158 -11.66 -3.15 19.24
CA GLN A 158 -12.17 -3.18 20.62
C GLN A 158 -13.69 -3.35 20.66
N GLY A 159 -14.34 -3.33 19.49
CA GLY A 159 -15.77 -3.38 19.34
C GLY A 159 -16.41 -2.07 19.79
N ILE A 160 -17.71 -2.16 20.02
CA ILE A 160 -18.53 -1.06 20.51
C ILE A 160 -19.03 -1.39 21.92
N GLY A 161 -19.14 -0.39 22.78
CA GLY A 161 -19.73 -0.57 24.10
C GLY A 161 -21.19 -1.01 24.00
N GLY A 162 -21.56 -2.09 24.69
CA GLY A 162 -22.91 -2.64 24.64
C GLY A 162 -23.25 -3.55 25.82
N PHE A 163 -24.53 -3.85 25.98
CA PHE A 163 -25.06 -4.80 26.94
C PHE A 163 -25.81 -5.92 26.21
N LEU A 164 -25.52 -7.17 26.54
CA LEU A 164 -26.12 -8.36 25.93
C LEU A 164 -26.76 -9.21 27.03
N LEU A 165 -28.03 -9.59 26.84
CA LEU A 165 -28.75 -10.54 27.69
C LEU A 165 -29.25 -11.68 26.81
N ASP A 166 -28.81 -12.89 27.13
CA ASP A 166 -29.25 -14.12 26.49
C ASP A 166 -29.95 -15.03 27.52
N TYR A 167 -31.11 -15.58 27.17
CA TYR A 167 -31.91 -16.42 28.06
C TYR A 167 -32.49 -17.61 27.32
N SER A 168 -32.23 -18.82 27.84
CA SER A 168 -32.74 -20.08 27.30
C SER A 168 -33.60 -20.80 28.33
N LEU A 169 -34.85 -21.06 27.97
CA LEU A 169 -35.77 -21.92 28.71
C LEU A 169 -36.06 -23.17 27.91
N THR A 170 -35.64 -24.31 28.45
CA THR A 170 -35.98 -25.63 27.93
C THR A 170 -36.92 -26.33 28.89
N GLY A 171 -37.87 -27.09 28.36
CA GLY A 171 -38.80 -27.88 29.15
C GLY A 171 -39.32 -29.04 28.33
N GLN A 172 -39.36 -30.22 28.94
CA GLN A 172 -39.81 -31.44 28.29
C GLN A 172 -40.97 -32.05 29.07
N TYR A 173 -42.07 -32.28 28.36
CA TYR A 173 -43.24 -32.99 28.85
C TYR A 173 -43.32 -34.35 28.15
N THR A 174 -43.24 -35.43 28.92
CA THR A 174 -43.39 -36.80 28.39
C THR A 174 -44.55 -37.48 29.07
N ARG A 175 -45.46 -38.01 28.26
CA ARG A 175 -46.57 -38.87 28.70
C ARG A 175 -46.43 -40.20 28.00
N GLN A 176 -46.29 -41.27 28.77
CA GLN A 176 -46.37 -42.63 28.24
C GLN A 176 -47.64 -43.27 28.75
N LEU A 177 -48.38 -43.88 27.81
CA LEU A 177 -49.60 -44.63 28.09
C LEU A 177 -49.21 -46.12 28.12
N ASP A 178 -49.37 -46.76 29.27
CA ASP A 178 -49.26 -48.22 29.41
C ASP A 178 -50.62 -48.78 29.85
N MET A 179 -50.93 -50.02 29.47
CA MET A 179 -52.27 -50.61 29.66
C MET A 179 -52.65 -50.87 31.14
N HIS A 180 -51.75 -50.57 32.08
CA HIS A 180 -51.95 -50.78 33.51
C HIS A 180 -51.68 -49.55 34.38
N GLU A 181 -50.76 -48.65 34.01
CA GLU A 181 -50.52 -47.38 34.74
C GLU A 181 -50.06 -46.26 33.80
N ASP A 182 -50.58 -45.05 34.04
CA ASP A 182 -50.21 -43.82 33.33
C ASP A 182 -49.07 -43.13 34.08
N TYR A 183 -47.95 -42.82 33.40
CA TYR A 183 -46.88 -42.02 33.99
C TYR A 183 -46.62 -40.73 33.22
N THR A 184 -46.48 -39.64 33.98
CA THR A 184 -46.21 -38.30 33.46
C THR A 184 -44.95 -37.76 34.12
N THR A 185 -43.97 -37.35 33.31
CA THR A 185 -42.77 -36.67 33.81
C THR A 185 -42.66 -35.30 33.17
N LEU A 186 -42.35 -34.32 34.02
CA LEU A 186 -42.01 -32.97 33.64
C LEU A 186 -40.60 -32.70 34.14
N SER A 187 -39.70 -32.39 33.21
CA SER A 187 -38.34 -31.98 33.53
C SER A 187 -38.01 -30.68 32.81
N GLY A 188 -37.33 -29.78 33.52
CA GLY A 188 -36.70 -28.57 32.97
C GLY A 188 -35.23 -28.82 32.70
#